data_AF-I3CEI0-F1
#
_entry.id   AF-I3CEI0-F1
#
_cell.length_a   1.000
_cell.length_b   1.000
_cell.length_c   1.000
_cell.angle_alpha   90.00
_cell.angle_beta   90.00
_cell.angle_gamma   90.00
#
_symmetry.space_group_name_H-M   'P 1'
#
loop_
_entity.id
_entity.type
_entity.pdbx_description
1 polymer ?
#
loop_
_entity_poly.entity_id
_entity_poly.type
_entity_poly.pdbx_seq_one_letter_code
_entity_poly.pdbx_strand_id
1 'polypeptide(L)' 'MSRHANATPNEKNEYQVTEKDLPLHCPTPEMSLWNSHPRVFLPVTETGSAKCPYCGAVFNYVGEKHGHH' A
#
# COMPACT_ATOMS: atom_id res chain seq x y z
N MET A 1 12.67 20.09 32.65
CA MET A 1 12.72 18.62 32.54
C MET A 1 12.15 18.18 31.20
N SER A 2 12.93 17.41 30.44
CA SER A 2 12.59 16.40 29.42
C SER A 2 11.55 16.71 28.33
N ARG A 3 12.03 17.18 27.16
CA ARG A 3 11.36 17.02 25.87
C ARG A 3 11.41 15.53 25.48
N HIS A 4 10.39 14.77 25.85
CA HIS A 4 10.23 13.40 25.34
C HIS A 4 9.84 13.49 23.87
N ALA A 5 10.81 13.27 22.98
CA ALA A 5 10.57 12.96 21.58
C ALA A 5 9.84 11.62 21.52
N ASN A 6 8.52 11.69 21.52
CA ASN A 6 7.67 10.51 21.40
C ASN A 6 7.77 10.03 19.94
N ALA A 7 8.75 9.17 19.65
CA ALA A 7 8.76 8.39 18.43
C ALA A 7 7.47 7.56 18.42
N THR A 8 6.55 7.90 17.52
CA THR A 8 5.20 7.31 17.48
C THR A 8 5.24 5.86 17.01
N PRO A 9 4.61 4.92 17.75
CA PRO A 9 4.43 3.54 17.30
C PRO A 9 3.25 3.47 16.33
N ASN A 10 3.54 3.55 15.03
CA ASN A 10 2.64 3.09 13.96
C ASN A 10 3.49 2.31 12.97
N GLU A 11 3.87 1.10 13.38
CA GLU A 11 4.75 0.20 12.65
C GLU A 11 4.01 -0.41 11.45
N LYS A 12 3.88 0.41 10.41
CA LYS A 12 3.85 0.04 8.99
C LYS A 12 2.62 -0.73 8.48
N ASN A 13 1.53 0.02 8.26
CA ASN A 13 0.53 -0.30 7.23
C ASN A 13 0.99 0.18 5.84
N GLU A 14 2.29 0.11 5.56
CA GLU A 14 2.90 0.58 4.31
C GLU A 14 3.47 -0.63 3.55
N TYR A 15 2.94 -0.87 2.36
CA TYR A 15 3.33 -1.97 1.49
C TYR A 15 4.04 -1.42 0.28
N GLN A 16 5.26 -1.90 0.03
CA GLN A 16 5.96 -1.60 -1.20
C GLN A 16 5.51 -2.57 -2.28
N VAL A 17 4.97 -2.05 -3.36
CA VAL A 17 4.45 -2.83 -4.48
C VAL A 17 5.20 -2.45 -5.74
N THR A 18 5.39 -3.43 -6.60
CA THR A 18 6.13 -3.29 -7.84
C THR A 18 5.22 -3.59 -9.02
N GLU A 19 5.77 -3.48 -10.23
CA GLU A 19 5.09 -3.93 -11.45
C GLU A 19 4.62 -5.39 -11.40
N LYS A 20 5.27 -6.25 -10.60
CA LYS A 20 4.92 -7.67 -10.46
C LYS A 20 3.63 -7.88 -9.68
N ASP A 21 3.25 -6.88 -8.87
CA ASP A 21 2.03 -6.84 -8.08
C ASP A 21 0.86 -6.24 -8.87
N LEU A 22 1.10 -5.78 -10.11
CA LEU A 22 0.07 -5.22 -10.98
C LEU A 22 -0.73 -6.31 -11.71
N PRO A 23 -2.05 -6.11 -11.89
CA PRO A 23 -2.85 -4.99 -11.39
C PRO A 23 -3.03 -5.06 -9.87
N LEU A 24 -2.66 -3.97 -9.17
CA LEU A 24 -2.69 -3.95 -7.71
C LEU A 24 -4.13 -4.01 -7.23
N HIS A 25 -4.42 -5.05 -6.48
CA HIS A 25 -5.68 -5.24 -5.80
C HIS A 25 -5.43 -5.44 -4.31
N CYS A 26 -6.25 -4.79 -3.49
CA CYS A 26 -6.30 -5.09 -2.07
C CYS A 26 -7.54 -5.96 -1.81
N PRO A 27 -7.44 -7.08 -1.06
CA PRO A 27 -6.25 -7.69 -0.42
C PRO A 27 -5.31 -8.38 -1.42
N THR A 28 -3.99 -8.37 -1.17
CA THR A 28 -3.03 -9.13 -2.00
C THR A 28 -3.12 -10.62 -1.67
N PRO A 29 -2.74 -11.53 -2.60
CA PRO A 29 -2.78 -12.97 -2.36
C PRO A 29 -1.92 -13.42 -1.17
N GLU A 30 -0.84 -12.69 -0.85
CA GLU A 30 0.02 -12.94 0.32
C GLU A 30 -0.55 -12.36 1.63
N MET A 31 -1.56 -11.48 1.56
CA MET A 31 -2.19 -10.91 2.74
C MET A 31 -3.34 -11.78 3.23
N SER A 32 -3.22 -12.33 4.44
CA SER A 32 -4.22 -13.16 5.12
C SER A 32 -5.55 -12.45 5.47
N LEU A 33 -5.79 -11.22 5.00
CA LEU A 33 -6.96 -10.39 5.29
C LEU A 33 -8.18 -10.69 4.39
N TRP A 34 -8.31 -11.94 3.96
CA TRP A 34 -9.22 -12.41 2.90
C TRP A 34 -10.74 -12.22 3.15
N ASN A 35 -11.17 -11.66 4.28
CA ASN A 35 -12.60 -11.54 4.62
C ASN A 35 -13.04 -10.16 5.13
N SER A 36 -12.19 -9.12 5.10
CA SER A 36 -12.54 -7.82 5.68
C SER A 36 -13.16 -6.82 4.70
N HIS A 37 -12.97 -6.99 3.38
CA HIS A 37 -13.60 -6.15 2.35
C HIS A 37 -13.54 -6.80 0.95
N PRO A 38 -14.38 -6.36 -0.01
CA PRO A 38 -14.29 -6.79 -1.42
C PRO A 38 -12.98 -6.36 -2.09
N ARG A 39 -12.57 -7.11 -3.12
CA ARG A 39 -11.37 -6.79 -3.92
C ARG A 39 -11.55 -5.45 -4.63
N VAL A 40 -10.62 -4.52 -4.37
CA VAL A 40 -10.60 -3.19 -5.01
C VAL A 40 -9.29 -2.97 -5.74
N PHE A 41 -9.37 -2.37 -6.91
CA PHE A 41 -8.21 -1.98 -7.71
C PHE A 41 -7.72 -0.60 -7.29
N LEU A 42 -6.43 -0.51 -6.97
CA LEU A 42 -5.78 0.72 -6.53
C LEU A 42 -4.86 1.22 -7.65
N PRO A 43 -5.06 2.44 -8.19
CA PRO A 43 -4.27 2.98 -9.29
C PRO A 43 -2.91 3.53 -8.81
N VAL A 44 -2.09 2.68 -8.18
CA VAL A 44 -0.77 3.08 -7.67
C VAL A 44 0.25 3.41 -8.77
N THR A 45 0.01 2.93 -10.00
CA THR A 45 0.86 3.16 -11.16
C THR A 45 0.86 4.60 -11.64
N GLU A 46 -0.28 5.28 -11.51
CA GLU A 46 -0.46 6.67 -11.93
C GLU A 46 0.00 7.63 -10.84
N THR A 47 -0.35 7.34 -9.58
CA THR A 47 -0.11 8.24 -8.44
C THR A 47 1.23 7.99 -7.74
N GLY A 48 1.84 6.81 -7.89
CA GLY A 48 3.04 6.39 -7.16
C GLY A 48 2.75 5.87 -5.74
N SER A 49 1.59 6.19 -5.17
CA SER A 49 1.09 5.60 -3.92
C SER A 49 -0.43 5.65 -3.85
N ALA A 50 -1.06 4.68 -3.20
CA ALA A 50 -2.50 4.65 -3.01
C ALA A 50 -2.85 4.10 -1.62
N LYS A 51 -3.92 4.64 -1.05
CA LYS A 51 -4.45 4.20 0.24
C LYS A 51 -5.76 3.46 0.05
N CYS A 52 -5.84 2.27 0.61
CA CYS A 52 -7.05 1.48 0.69
C CYS A 52 -8.08 2.16 1.60
N PRO A 53 -9.29 2.50 1.11
CA PRO A 53 -10.32 3.17 1.91
C PRO A 53 -10.98 2.25 2.95
N TYR A 54 -10.83 0.93 2.81
CA TYR A 54 -11.41 -0.06 3.71
C TYR A 54 -10.45 -0.44 4.83
N CYS A 55 -9.26 -0.90 4.45
CA CYS A 55 -8.25 -1.44 5.33
C CYS A 55 -7.28 -0.40 5.87
N GLY A 56 -7.25 0.81 5.29
CA GLY A 56 -6.31 1.87 5.68
C GLY A 56 -4.86 1.62 5.25
N ALA A 57 -4.56 0.49 4.61
CA ALA A 57 -3.24 0.15 4.08
C ALA A 57 -2.80 1.16 3.02
N VAL A 58 -1.55 1.58 3.12
CA VAL A 58 -0.87 2.48 2.20
C VAL A 58 0.03 1.63 1.31
N PHE A 59 -0.21 1.65 0.02
CA PHE A 59 0.59 0.97 -0.98
C PHE A 59 1.47 1.99 -1.67
N ASN A 60 2.79 1.83 -1.59
CA ASN A 60 3.78 2.67 -2.25
C ASN A 60 4.32 1.91 -3.46
N TYR A 61 4.09 2.43 -4.65
CA TYR A 61 4.62 1.86 -5.87
C TYR A 61 6.09 2.23 -6.00
N VAL A 62 6.95 1.20 -5.90
CA VAL A 62 8.40 1.31 -6.04
C VAL A 62 8.90 0.73 -7.37
N GLY A 63 7.99 0.49 -8.32
CA GLY A 63 8.35 0.03 -9.66
C GLY A 63 8.94 1.16 -10.51
N GLU A 64 9.91 0.81 -11.36
CA GLU A 64 10.32 1.68 -12.46
C GLU A 64 9.11 1.85 -13.38
N LYS A 65 8.80 3.09 -13.77
CA LYS A 65 7.63 3.39 -14.59
C LYS A 65 7.82 2.70 -15.94
N HIS A 66 7.16 1.56 -16.14
CA HIS A 66 7.04 0.93 -17.46
C HIS A 66 6.25 1.87 -18.35
N GLY A 67 6.98 2.73 -19.07
CA GLY A 67 6.44 3.56 -20.12
C GLY A 67 5.80 2.66 -21.16
N HIS A 68 4.47 2.61 -21.16
CA HIS A 68 3.70 2.06 -22.27
C HIS A 68 3.99 2.94 -23.50
N HIS A 69 4.69 2.34 -24.46
CA HIS A 69 5.07 2.92 -25.76
C HIS A 69 3.98 2.66 -26.82
#